data_AF-A0A445DG23-F1
#
_entry.id   AF-A0A445DG23-F1
#
_cell.length_a   1.000
_cell.length_b   1.000
_cell.length_c   1.000
_cell.angle_alpha   90.00
_cell.angle_beta   90.00
_cell.angle_gamma   90.00
#
_symmetry.space_group_name_H-M   'P 1'
#
loop_
_entity.id
_entity.type
_entity.pdbx_description
1 polymer ?
#
loop_
_entity_poly.entity_id
_entity_poly.type
_entity_poly.pdbx_seq_one_letter_code
_entity_poly.pdbx_strand_id
1 'polypeptide(L)'
;MEVKMEMKVEDAYRKSMETVLNWIQDTVNLNKSQVFFRTYTPVHFRSGDWRSGGSCHLETLPELNMSLVPNDNWSQFKIGNSLLSSHKNSTELVKLKILNITEMTAQRKDGHSSIYYLGPNGGTAALHRQDCSH
;
A
#
# COMPACT_ATOMS: atom_id res chain seq x y z
N MET A 1 -24.09 -12.29 14.22
CA MET A 1 -23.11 -11.70 13.27
C MET A 1 -23.01 -12.66 12.10
N GLU A 2 -23.43 -12.24 10.90
CA GLU A 2 -23.42 -13.10 9.72
C GLU A 2 -22.09 -12.95 8.99
N VAL A 3 -21.38 -14.05 8.76
CA VAL A 3 -20.10 -14.06 8.05
C VAL A 3 -20.38 -14.10 6.55
N LYS A 4 -19.93 -13.07 5.82
CA LYS A 4 -20.08 -12.98 4.36
C LYS A 4 -18.88 -13.62 3.66
N MET A 5 -18.98 -14.91 3.36
CA MET A 5 -17.90 -15.68 2.71
C MET A 5 -17.57 -15.22 1.28
N GLU A 6 -18.52 -14.58 0.60
CA GLU A 6 -18.37 -14.17 -0.82
C GLU A 6 -18.06 -12.67 -1.00
N MET A 7 -17.64 -11.97 0.05
CA MET A 7 -17.30 -10.56 -0.06
C MET A 7 -16.06 -10.35 -0.95
N LYS A 8 -16.17 -9.46 -1.94
CA LYS A 8 -15.01 -9.09 -2.76
C LYS A 8 -13.97 -8.38 -1.91
N VAL A 9 -12.70 -8.58 -2.24
CA VAL A 9 -11.56 -7.93 -1.54
C VAL A 9 -11.72 -6.41 -1.51
N GLU A 10 -12.21 -5.81 -2.59
CA GLU A 10 -12.46 -4.37 -2.69
C GLU A 10 -13.55 -3.88 -1.72
N ASP A 11 -14.64 -4.63 -1.59
CA ASP A 11 -15.74 -4.32 -0.67
C ASP A 11 -15.27 -4.48 0.79
N ALA A 12 -14.51 -5.53 1.07
CA ALA A 12 -13.90 -5.76 2.38
C ALA A 12 -12.94 -4.62 2.75
N TYR A 13 -12.10 -4.21 1.81
CA TYR A 13 -11.15 -3.11 2.00
C TYR A 13 -11.89 -1.79 2.25
N ARG A 14 -12.89 -1.45 1.44
CA ARG A 14 -13.74 -0.26 1.63
C ARG A 14 -14.37 -0.24 3.02
N LYS A 15 -15.03 -1.34 3.41
CA LYS A 15 -15.69 -1.45 4.72
C LYS A 15 -14.69 -1.32 5.87
N SER A 16 -13.50 -1.90 5.73
CA SER A 16 -12.45 -1.78 6.75
C SER A 16 -11.99 -0.33 6.93
N MET A 17 -11.84 0.42 5.83
CA MET A 17 -11.45 1.82 5.88
C MET A 17 -12.53 2.69 6.48
N GLU A 18 -13.80 2.54 6.06
CA GLU A 18 -14.94 3.26 6.65
C GLU A 18 -15.02 3.03 8.17
N THR A 19 -14.81 1.80 8.60
CA THR A 19 -14.81 1.44 10.03
C THR A 19 -13.73 2.22 10.80
N VAL A 20 -12.51 2.29 10.26
CA VAL A 20 -11.39 3.02 10.90
C VAL A 20 -11.63 4.52 10.87
N LEU A 21 -12.14 5.07 9.76
CA LEU A 21 -12.42 6.50 9.64
C LEU A 21 -13.50 6.95 10.63
N ASN A 22 -14.59 6.18 10.76
CA ASN A 22 -15.63 6.44 11.76
C ASN A 22 -15.06 6.34 13.18
N TRP A 23 -14.24 5.31 13.47
CA TRP A 23 -13.63 5.19 14.79
C TRP A 23 -12.71 6.37 15.13
N ILE A 24 -11.92 6.86 14.16
CA ILE A 24 -11.09 8.06 14.34
C ILE A 24 -11.97 9.27 14.67
N GLN A 25 -13.06 9.44 13.93
CA GLN A 25 -14.00 10.53 14.14
C GLN A 25 -14.63 10.49 15.54
N ASP A 26 -15.07 9.32 15.97
CA ASP A 26 -15.86 9.17 17.19
C ASP A 26 -15.00 9.08 18.47
N THR A 27 -13.76 8.61 18.35
CA THR A 27 -12.95 8.20 19.50
C THR A 27 -11.67 9.01 19.69
N VAL A 28 -11.03 9.48 18.61
CA VAL A 28 -9.70 10.09 18.71
C VAL A 28 -9.81 11.57 19.08
N ASN A 29 -9.15 11.95 20.19
CA ASN A 29 -9.01 13.36 20.55
C ASN A 29 -7.96 14.06 19.65
N LEU A 30 -8.44 14.70 18.58
CA LEU A 30 -7.62 15.42 17.60
C LEU A 30 -6.97 16.72 18.12
N ASN A 31 -7.35 17.20 19.31
CA ASN A 31 -6.65 18.31 19.97
C ASN A 31 -5.34 17.84 20.64
N LYS A 32 -5.21 16.54 20.90
CA LYS A 32 -4.02 15.94 21.52
C LYS A 32 -3.27 15.00 20.57
N SER A 33 -3.90 14.58 19.48
CA SER A 33 -3.39 13.55 18.58
C SER A 33 -3.39 14.05 17.14
N GLN A 34 -2.34 13.72 16.40
CA GLN A 34 -2.26 13.95 14.97
C GLN A 34 -2.36 12.62 14.23
N VAL A 35 -3.28 12.53 13.27
CA VAL A 35 -3.54 11.30 12.52
C VAL A 35 -3.06 11.47 11.07
N PHE A 36 -2.30 10.47 10.62
CA PHE A 36 -1.82 10.36 9.25
C PHE A 36 -2.38 9.11 8.59
N PHE A 37 -2.81 9.25 7.33
CA PHE A 37 -3.10 8.12 6.46
C PHE A 37 -2.00 8.01 5.40
N ARG A 38 -1.25 6.91 5.43
CA ARG A 38 -0.26 6.59 4.39
C ARG A 38 -0.96 5.86 3.25
N THR A 39 -0.75 6.33 2.03
CA THR A 39 -1.33 5.68 0.84
C THR A 39 -0.63 4.35 0.52
N TYR A 40 -1.17 3.63 -0.45
CA TYR A 40 -0.68 2.33 -0.90
C TYR A 40 0.81 2.36 -1.30
N THR A 41 1.53 1.28 -1.00
CA THR A 41 2.90 1.04 -1.46
C THR A 41 2.85 -0.10 -2.47
N PRO A 42 3.29 0.11 -3.73
CA PRO A 42 3.33 -0.95 -4.72
C PRO A 42 4.39 -2.02 -4.42
N VAL A 43 4.15 -3.22 -4.93
CA VAL A 43 5.11 -4.33 -4.97
C VAL A 43 5.73 -4.40 -6.37
N HIS A 44 6.99 -4.83 -6.49
CA HIS A 44 7.73 -4.77 -7.76
C HIS A 44 8.23 -6.14 -8.25
N PHE A 45 7.33 -7.11 -8.38
CA PHE A 45 7.69 -8.40 -8.99
C PHE A 45 7.81 -8.29 -10.52
N ARG A 46 8.86 -8.90 -11.10
CA ARG A 46 9.07 -9.03 -12.55
C ARG A 46 9.04 -10.49 -12.99
N SER A 47 8.50 -10.71 -14.19
CA SER A 47 8.41 -12.03 -14.84
C SER A 47 7.59 -13.08 -14.06
N GLY A 48 6.69 -12.61 -13.20
CA GLY A 48 5.85 -13.42 -12.32
C GLY A 48 5.41 -12.59 -11.12
N ASP A 49 4.58 -13.18 -10.27
CA ASP A 49 4.22 -12.67 -8.95
C ASP A 49 4.98 -13.43 -7.85
N TRP A 50 4.64 -13.13 -6.59
CA TRP A 50 5.25 -13.76 -5.43
C TRP A 50 5.10 -15.30 -5.38
N ARG A 51 4.14 -15.90 -6.10
CA ARG A 51 3.93 -17.37 -6.17
C ARG A 51 4.46 -18.00 -7.45
N SER A 52 4.61 -17.22 -8.52
CA SER A 52 4.94 -17.70 -9.86
C SER A 52 6.39 -17.41 -10.28
N GLY A 53 7.26 -17.10 -9.32
CA GLY A 53 8.70 -16.92 -9.56
C GLY A 53 9.11 -15.50 -9.92
N GLY A 54 8.28 -14.51 -9.55
CA GLY A 54 8.61 -13.10 -9.72
C GLY A 54 9.87 -12.69 -8.94
N SER A 55 10.61 -11.71 -9.46
CA SER A 55 11.86 -11.22 -8.86
C SER A 55 12.06 -9.72 -9.01
N CYS A 56 12.96 -9.15 -8.21
CA CYS A 56 13.33 -7.72 -8.23
C CYS A 56 14.83 -7.46 -8.00
N HIS A 57 15.64 -8.46 -7.66
CA HIS A 57 17.07 -8.30 -7.34
C HIS A 57 17.94 -7.66 -8.45
N LEU A 58 17.45 -7.65 -9.69
CA LEU A 58 18.13 -7.04 -10.84
C LEU A 58 17.71 -5.59 -11.09
N GLU A 59 16.70 -5.10 -10.36
CA GLU A 59 16.25 -3.71 -10.43
C GLU A 59 17.16 -2.87 -9.53
N THR A 60 18.12 -2.16 -10.13
CA THR A 60 19.13 -1.40 -9.37
C THR A 60 19.00 0.12 -9.52
N LEU A 61 18.04 0.58 -10.33
CA LEU A 61 17.76 1.99 -10.57
C LEU A 61 16.25 2.24 -10.52
N PRO A 62 15.83 3.43 -10.08
CA PRO A 62 14.43 3.82 -10.11
C PRO A 62 13.94 3.99 -11.56
N GLU A 63 12.63 3.91 -11.75
CA GLU A 63 11.96 4.27 -12.99
C GLU A 63 11.78 5.79 -13.06
N LEU A 64 12.57 6.44 -13.93
CA LEU A 64 12.54 7.90 -14.09
C LEU A 64 11.33 8.37 -14.91
N ASN A 65 10.76 7.50 -15.74
CA ASN A 65 9.61 7.82 -16.57
C ASN A 65 8.33 7.21 -15.97
N MET A 66 7.48 8.06 -15.39
CA MET A 66 6.20 7.64 -14.79
C MET A 66 5.31 6.87 -15.77
N SER A 67 5.40 7.14 -17.08
CA SER A 67 4.63 6.42 -18.10
C SER A 67 5.06 4.96 -18.26
N LEU A 68 6.24 4.58 -17.77
CA LEU A 68 6.75 3.21 -17.77
C LEU A 68 6.47 2.48 -16.45
N VAL A 69 6.02 3.19 -15.41
CA VAL A 69 5.54 2.56 -14.19
C VAL A 69 4.29 1.75 -14.56
N PRO A 70 4.26 0.44 -14.32
CA PRO A 70 3.08 -0.37 -14.59
C PRO A 70 1.87 0.25 -13.91
N ASN A 71 0.82 0.50 -14.68
CA ASN A 71 -0.48 0.86 -14.15
C ASN A 71 -1.16 -0.42 -13.61
N ASP A 72 -0.47 -1.09 -12.69
CA ASP A 72 -1.06 -2.15 -11.90
C ASP A 72 -2.34 -1.57 -11.31
N ASN A 73 -3.44 -2.33 -11.38
CA ASN A 73 -4.72 -1.80 -10.94
C ASN A 73 -4.67 -1.60 -9.41
N TRP A 74 -4.23 -0.42 -8.96
CA TRP A 74 -4.13 -0.03 -7.56
C TRP A 74 -5.53 0.21 -6.99
N SER A 75 -6.39 -0.80 -7.04
CA SER A 75 -7.79 -0.69 -6.65
C SER A 75 -7.91 -0.25 -5.19
N GLN A 76 -7.02 -0.73 -4.31
CA GLN A 76 -6.94 -0.28 -2.92
C GLN A 76 -6.59 1.20 -2.81
N PHE A 77 -5.65 1.70 -3.62
CA PHE A 77 -5.33 3.13 -3.66
C PHE A 77 -6.53 3.96 -4.14
N LYS A 78 -7.20 3.53 -5.22
CA LYS A 78 -8.38 4.22 -5.78
C LYS A 78 -9.53 4.26 -4.77
N ILE A 79 -9.81 3.12 -4.11
CA ILE A 79 -10.83 3.02 -3.05
C ILE A 79 -10.48 3.94 -1.89
N GLY A 80 -9.25 3.88 -1.39
CA GLY A 80 -8.81 4.69 -0.27
C GLY A 80 -8.84 6.19 -0.59
N ASN A 81 -8.34 6.59 -1.76
CA ASN A 81 -8.36 7.99 -2.17
C ASN A 81 -9.79 8.52 -2.38
N SER A 82 -10.69 7.70 -2.93
CA SER A 82 -12.11 8.02 -3.05
C SER A 82 -12.75 8.25 -1.68
N LEU A 83 -12.58 7.31 -0.74
CA LEU A 83 -13.14 7.43 0.61
C LEU A 83 -12.62 8.66 1.35
N LEU A 84 -11.29 8.89 1.32
CA LEU A 84 -10.68 10.04 1.99
C LEU A 84 -11.14 11.36 1.38
N SER A 85 -11.35 11.41 0.06
CA SER A 85 -11.89 12.60 -0.62
C SER A 85 -13.34 12.87 -0.22
N SER A 86 -14.17 11.83 -0.09
CA SER A 86 -15.55 11.96 0.41
C SER A 86 -15.60 12.46 1.86
N HIS A 87 -14.71 11.98 2.73
CA HIS A 87 -14.66 12.40 4.14
C HIS A 87 -14.15 13.83 4.31
N LYS A 88 -13.25 14.32 3.44
CA LYS A 88 -12.80 15.73 3.45
C LYS A 88 -13.93 16.72 3.17
N ASN A 89 -14.93 16.30 2.39
CA ASN A 89 -16.07 17.15 2.02
C ASN A 89 -17.23 17.08 3.02
N SER A 90 -17.18 16.13 3.97
CA SER A 90 -18.12 16.10 5.09
C SER A 90 -17.71 17.17 6.09
N THR A 91 -18.67 17.97 6.55
CA THR A 91 -18.47 19.10 7.48
C THR A 91 -18.03 18.67 8.89
N GLU A 92 -17.82 17.38 9.14
CA GLU A 92 -17.37 16.82 10.42
C GLU A 92 -15.86 16.57 10.46
N LEU A 93 -15.13 17.58 10.93
CA LEU A 93 -13.98 17.58 11.85
C LEU A 93 -12.83 16.55 11.74
N VAL A 94 -12.75 15.71 10.72
CA VAL A 94 -11.64 14.77 10.56
C VAL A 94 -10.52 15.42 9.72
N LYS A 95 -9.63 16.17 10.40
CA LYS A 95 -8.41 16.73 9.79
C LYS A 95 -7.33 15.65 9.58
N LEU A 96 -7.63 14.64 8.77
CA LEU A 96 -6.65 13.62 8.39
C LEU A 96 -5.57 14.20 7.49
N LYS A 97 -4.30 13.96 7.84
CA LYS A 97 -3.17 14.27 6.97
C LYS A 97 -2.90 13.07 6.07
N ILE A 98 -2.91 13.28 4.76
CA ILE A 98 -2.58 12.22 3.80
C ILE A 98 -1.10 12.29 3.49
N LEU A 99 -0.39 11.19 3.76
CA LEU A 99 0.97 10.96 3.29
C LEU A 99 0.87 10.19 1.97
N ASN A 100 0.78 10.92 0.86
CA ASN A 100 0.67 10.37 -0.48
C ASN A 100 2.04 9.93 -1.00
N ILE A 101 2.31 8.63 -0.96
CA ILE A 101 3.59 8.02 -1.33
C ILE A 101 3.48 7.08 -2.54
N THR A 102 2.27 6.85 -3.07
CA THR A 102 2.04 5.75 -4.02
C THR A 102 2.87 5.93 -5.28
N GLU A 103 2.80 7.10 -5.92
CA GLU A 103 3.52 7.37 -7.16
C GLU A 103 5.04 7.38 -6.96
N MET A 104 5.53 8.05 -5.91
CA MET A 104 6.98 8.08 -5.65
C MET A 104 7.55 6.69 -5.37
N THR A 105 6.78 5.82 -4.68
CA THR A 105 7.24 4.47 -4.36
C THR A 105 7.08 3.51 -5.53
N ALA A 106 6.12 3.74 -6.43
CA ALA A 106 5.97 2.99 -7.68
C ALA A 106 7.16 3.13 -8.64
N GLN A 107 7.88 4.25 -8.55
CA GLN A 107 9.12 4.45 -9.30
C GLN A 107 10.30 3.69 -8.67
N ARG A 108 10.20 3.28 -7.40
CA ARG A 108 11.31 2.68 -6.64
C ARG A 108 11.32 1.16 -6.71
N LYS A 109 11.33 0.63 -7.93
CA LYS A 109 11.57 -0.81 -8.18
C LYS A 109 12.92 -1.31 -7.64
N ASP A 110 13.86 -0.39 -7.44
CA ASP A 110 15.17 -0.57 -6.80
C ASP A 110 15.14 -0.52 -5.27
N GLY A 111 13.99 -0.23 -4.65
CA GLY A 111 13.87 0.08 -3.23
C GLY A 111 13.64 -1.12 -2.30
N HIS A 112 13.52 -2.33 -2.85
CA HIS A 112 13.18 -3.53 -2.08
C HIS A 112 14.38 -4.29 -1.53
N SER A 113 14.16 -4.98 -0.41
CA SER A 113 15.21 -5.83 0.20
C SER A 113 15.60 -7.02 -0.70
N SER A 114 14.70 -7.48 -1.56
CA SER A 114 14.93 -8.53 -2.54
C SER A 114 15.50 -9.81 -1.93
N ILE A 115 16.74 -10.20 -2.26
CA ILE A 115 17.41 -11.38 -1.69
C ILE A 115 18.11 -11.10 -0.36
N TYR A 116 18.14 -9.85 0.11
CA TYR A 116 18.86 -9.42 1.31
C TYR A 116 17.95 -9.31 2.55
N TYR A 117 16.69 -9.74 2.46
CA TYR A 117 15.70 -9.58 3.54
C TYR A 117 15.99 -10.38 4.81
N LEU A 118 16.94 -11.34 4.78
CA LEU A 118 17.34 -12.15 5.93
C LEU A 118 18.28 -11.39 6.90
N GLY A 119 18.71 -10.18 6.53
CA GLY A 119 19.57 -9.35 7.35
C GLY A 119 21.04 -9.80 7.38
N PRO A 120 21.89 -9.12 8.16
CA PRO A 120 23.35 -9.25 8.06
C PRO A 120 23.90 -10.66 8.32
N ASN A 121 23.22 -11.44 9.18
CA ASN A 121 23.66 -12.78 9.58
C ASN A 121 23.01 -13.90 8.75
N GLY A 122 22.03 -13.57 7.91
CA GLY A 122 21.24 -14.53 7.14
C GLY A 122 21.77 -14.80 5.74
N GLY A 123 22.78 -14.04 5.29
CA GLY A 123 23.28 -14.10 3.92
C GLY A 123 22.20 -13.69 2.90
N THR A 124 22.30 -14.23 1.68
CA THR A 124 21.29 -14.01 0.63
C THR A 124 20.26 -15.13 0.61
N ALA A 125 18.99 -14.77 0.46
CA ALA A 125 17.90 -15.71 0.24
C ALA A 125 18.00 -16.40 -1.12
N ALA A 126 17.33 -17.54 -1.25
CA ALA A 126 17.28 -18.27 -2.51
C ALA A 126 16.60 -17.43 -3.60
N LEU A 127 17.11 -17.47 -4.84
CA LEU A 127 16.64 -16.62 -5.94
C LEU A 127 15.14 -16.77 -6.27
N HIS A 128 14.54 -17.91 -5.97
CA HIS A 128 13.10 -18.17 -6.15
C HIS A 128 12.22 -17.60 -5.03
N ARG A 129 12.81 -16.97 -4.00
CA ARG A 129 12.13 -16.31 -2.87
C ARG A 129 12.76 -14.95 -2.63
N GLN A 130 12.16 -13.92 -3.22
CA GLN A 130 12.61 -12.54 -3.07
C GLN A 130 11.54 -11.73 -2.38
N ASP A 131 11.97 -10.83 -1.50
CA ASP A 131 11.09 -9.81 -0.95
C ASP A 131 11.02 -8.62 -1.89
N CYS A 132 9.97 -8.58 -2.72
CA CYS A 132 9.67 -7.47 -3.61
C CYS A 132 8.47 -6.66 -3.13
N SER A 133 8.20 -6.72 -1.82
CA SER A 133 7.06 -6.06 -1.16
C SER A 133 7.47 -5.12 -0.04
N HIS A 134 8.52 -5.46 0.71
CA HIS A 134 9.09 -4.64 1.80
C HIS A 134 10.35 -3.89 1.35
#